data_AF-A0A6S7GS86-F1
#
_entry.id   AF-A0A6S7GS86-F1
#
_cell.length_a   1.000
_cell.length_b   1.000
_cell.length_c   1.000
_cell.angle_alpha   90.00
_cell.angle_beta   90.00
_cell.angle_gamma   90.00
#
_symmetry.space_group_name_H-M   'P 1'
#
loop_
_entity.id
_entity.type
_entity.pdbx_description
1 polymer ?
#
loop_
_entity_poly.entity_id
_entity_poly.type
_entity_poly.pdbx_seq_one_letter_code
_entity_poly.pdbx_strand_id
1 'polypeptide(L)'
;MQHLQETTGRVLLLQKKPKKGPFQVKETWTHEFFCLAETCAIRVPTRLKKINLQNSGLGRKKVVFKCNDSAFDVQKVLQGVYPKLSQAGGFELLRIGDPRTSLVLITPPVTGYNVLFLRDSAGLGQALAYIRPLQKDLDLSTSIDEEIEQVEDKNVPFVKCIECNENVAMTRFRSHQCDVSR
;
A
#
# COMPACT_ATOMS: atom_id res chain seq x y z
N MET A 1 -55.93 -46.45 -31.64
CA MET A 1 -56.64 -45.25 -32.17
C MET A 1 -56.98 -44.34 -31.00
N GLN A 2 -57.02 -43.03 -31.28
CA GLN A 2 -57.44 -41.91 -30.44
C GLN A 2 -56.39 -41.27 -29.49
N HIS A 3 -55.62 -40.38 -30.11
CA HIS A 3 -55.52 -38.94 -29.83
C HIS A 3 -55.95 -38.39 -28.45
N LEU A 4 -54.97 -37.70 -27.83
CA LEU A 4 -54.97 -36.38 -27.17
C LEU A 4 -56.08 -36.05 -26.15
N GLN A 5 -55.66 -35.71 -24.93
CA GLN A 5 -55.82 -34.33 -24.42
C GLN A 5 -54.99 -34.06 -23.15
N GLU A 6 -54.40 -32.85 -23.14
CA GLU A 6 -53.58 -32.25 -22.09
C GLU A 6 -54.38 -31.94 -20.83
N THR A 7 -53.78 -32.13 -19.65
CA THR A 7 -54.10 -31.32 -18.46
C THR A 7 -52.84 -31.08 -17.61
N THR A 8 -52.34 -29.85 -17.73
CA THR A 8 -52.01 -28.94 -16.63
C THR A 8 -51.26 -29.47 -15.41
N GLY A 9 -49.97 -29.16 -15.35
CA GLY A 9 -49.20 -29.18 -14.10
C GLY A 9 -47.81 -28.56 -14.28
N ARG A 10 -47.71 -27.23 -14.22
CA ARG A 10 -46.41 -26.56 -14.09
C ARG A 10 -45.83 -26.90 -12.71
N VAL A 11 -44.98 -27.92 -12.64
CA VAL A 11 -44.13 -28.18 -11.48
C VAL A 11 -43.08 -27.07 -11.43
N LEU A 12 -43.29 -26.08 -10.56
CA LEU A 12 -42.24 -25.12 -10.21
C LEU A 12 -41.18 -25.86 -9.38
N LEU A 13 -40.13 -26.34 -10.05
CA LEU A 13 -38.92 -26.81 -9.40
C LEU A 13 -38.27 -25.62 -8.68
N LEU A 14 -38.48 -25.54 -7.36
CA LEU A 14 -37.69 -24.71 -6.46
C LEU A 14 -36.23 -25.18 -6.54
N GLN A 15 -35.45 -24.56 -7.42
CA GLN A 15 -34.02 -24.78 -7.49
C GLN A 15 -33.40 -24.32 -6.16
N LYS A 16 -32.99 -25.29 -5.34
CA LYS A 16 -32.23 -25.03 -4.11
C LYS A 16 -30.93 -24.35 -4.51
N LYS A 17 -30.73 -23.11 -4.08
CA LYS A 17 -29.46 -22.40 -4.25
C LYS A 17 -28.32 -23.27 -3.69
N PRO A 18 -27.18 -23.40 -4.39
CA PRO A 18 -26.07 -24.21 -3.90
C PRO A 18 -25.64 -23.69 -2.53
N LYS A 19 -25.54 -24.59 -1.55
CA LYS A 19 -25.05 -24.25 -0.21
C LYS A 19 -23.61 -23.73 -0.39
N LYS A 20 -23.38 -22.45 -0.08
CA LYS A 20 -22.02 -21.89 -0.01
C LYS A 20 -21.24 -22.74 0.99
N GLY A 21 -20.17 -23.38 0.54
CA GLY A 21 -19.28 -24.18 1.40
C GLY A 21 -18.68 -23.32 2.53
N PRO A 22 -18.09 -23.95 3.55
CA PRO A 22 -17.48 -23.21 4.66
C PRO A 22 -16.41 -22.25 4.14
N PHE A 23 -16.44 -21.01 4.64
CA PHE A 23 -15.45 -19.99 4.33
C PHE A 23 -14.07 -20.49 4.72
N GLN A 24 -13.20 -20.72 3.73
CA GLN A 24 -11.81 -21.10 3.97
C GLN A 24 -11.01 -19.83 4.27
N VAL A 25 -10.62 -19.64 5.53
CA VAL A 25 -9.70 -18.58 5.92
C VAL A 25 -8.36 -18.89 5.26
N LYS A 26 -7.91 -18.05 4.32
CA LYS A 26 -6.56 -18.14 3.79
C LYS A 26 -5.59 -17.70 4.90
N GLU A 27 -4.68 -18.56 5.29
CA GLU A 27 -3.64 -18.19 6.25
C GLU A 27 -2.71 -17.13 5.63
N THR A 28 -2.76 -15.93 6.19
CA THR A 28 -1.95 -14.79 5.77
C THR A 28 -1.13 -14.25 6.92
N TRP A 29 0.01 -13.66 6.57
CA TRP A 29 0.80 -12.86 7.49
C TRP A 29 0.78 -11.42 6.99
N THR A 30 0.32 -10.52 7.85
CA THR A 30 0.26 -9.10 7.54
C THR A 30 1.27 -8.35 8.39
N HIS A 31 2.10 -7.53 7.76
CA HIS A 31 3.15 -6.81 8.46
C HIS A 31 3.39 -5.44 7.82
N GLU A 32 3.94 -4.51 8.60
CA GLU A 32 4.22 -3.17 8.14
C GLU A 32 5.67 -3.04 7.71
N PHE A 33 5.87 -2.39 6.56
CA PHE A 33 7.16 -2.11 5.99
C PHE A 33 7.34 -0.62 5.78
N PHE A 34 8.58 -0.16 5.82
CA PHE A 34 8.97 1.21 5.52
C PHE A 34 10.07 1.21 4.45
N CYS A 35 9.75 1.67 3.24
CA CYS A 35 10.71 1.71 2.14
C CYS A 35 11.54 3.01 2.19
N LEU A 36 12.86 2.83 2.24
CA LEU A 36 13.89 3.87 2.20
C LEU A 36 14.37 4.06 0.76
N ALA A 37 14.89 5.25 0.46
CA ALA A 37 15.42 5.55 -0.87
C ALA A 37 16.91 5.25 -1.03
N GLU A 38 17.70 5.33 0.04
CA GLU A 38 19.16 5.22 -0.02
C GLU A 38 19.64 3.79 0.24
N THR A 39 20.56 3.32 -0.59
CA THR A 39 21.24 2.02 -0.49
C THR A 39 22.05 1.87 0.81
N CYS A 40 22.65 2.96 1.27
CA CYS A 40 23.48 2.99 2.48
C CYS A 40 22.70 3.36 3.76
N ALA A 41 21.37 3.37 3.71
CA ALA A 41 20.57 3.77 4.87
C ALA A 41 20.80 2.82 6.06
N ILE A 42 21.26 3.40 7.18
CA ILE A 42 21.54 2.69 8.44
C ILE A 42 20.85 3.35 9.66
N ARG A 43 20.00 4.34 9.44
CA ARG A 43 19.27 5.04 10.50
C ARG A 43 17.81 5.26 10.16
N VAL A 44 16.98 5.30 11.20
CA VAL A 44 15.56 5.65 11.08
C VAL A 44 15.45 7.09 10.55
N PRO A 45 14.66 7.34 9.48
CA PRO A 45 14.51 8.69 8.92
C PRO A 45 13.88 9.68 9.89
N THR A 46 14.21 10.96 9.74
CA THR A 46 13.54 12.06 10.46
C THR A 46 12.08 12.18 10.03
N ARG A 47 11.25 12.88 10.82
CA ARG A 47 9.83 13.09 10.49
C ARG A 47 9.62 13.68 9.09
N LEU A 48 10.40 14.71 8.73
CA LEU A 48 10.32 15.34 7.41
C LEU A 48 10.69 14.36 6.29
N LYS A 49 11.78 13.60 6.46
CA LYS A 49 12.20 12.59 5.47
C LYS A 49 11.16 11.47 5.34
N LYS A 50 10.47 11.10 6.42
CA LYS A 50 9.36 10.13 6.38
C LYS A 50 8.20 10.63 5.52
N ILE A 51 7.83 11.91 5.65
CA ILE A 51 6.76 12.52 4.85
C ILE A 51 7.14 12.52 3.37
N ASN A 52 8.37 12.95 3.04
CA ASN A 52 8.84 12.97 1.65
C ASN A 52 8.82 11.55 1.04
N LEU A 53 9.35 10.55 1.75
CA LEU A 53 9.32 9.17 1.29
C LEU A 53 7.90 8.65 1.08
N GLN A 54 6.96 9.01 1.96
CA GLN A 54 5.55 8.64 1.81
C GLN A 54 4.94 9.25 0.54
N ASN A 55 5.19 10.54 0.31
CA ASN A 55 4.67 11.27 -0.84
C ASN A 55 5.23 10.71 -2.17
N SER A 56 6.50 10.31 -2.19
CA SER A 56 7.16 9.70 -3.36
C SER A 56 6.75 8.25 -3.67
N GLY A 57 5.72 7.73 -2.99
CA GLY A 57 5.23 6.35 -3.14
C GLY A 57 6.06 5.28 -2.44
N LEU A 58 7.08 5.68 -1.67
CA LEU A 58 7.87 4.82 -0.78
C LEU A 58 7.23 4.81 0.61
N GLY A 59 8.03 4.94 1.68
CA GLY A 59 7.52 5.15 3.04
C GLY A 59 6.78 3.94 3.61
N ARG A 60 5.89 4.19 4.58
CA ARG A 60 5.22 3.13 5.36
C ARG A 60 4.05 2.55 4.58
N LYS A 61 4.00 1.22 4.44
CA LYS A 61 2.85 0.49 3.90
C LYS A 61 2.62 -0.80 4.66
N LYS A 62 1.35 -1.20 4.76
CA LYS A 62 0.93 -2.48 5.32
C LYS A 62 0.85 -3.49 4.17
N VAL A 63 1.55 -4.62 4.32
CA VAL A 63 1.69 -5.63 3.27
C VAL A 63 1.14 -6.96 3.77
N VAL A 64 0.38 -7.64 2.92
CA VAL A 64 -0.24 -8.94 3.23
C VAL A 64 0.43 -9.99 2.36
N PHE A 65 0.96 -11.03 2.99
CA PHE A 65 1.53 -12.22 2.36
C PHE A 65 0.71 -13.45 2.71
N LYS A 66 0.82 -14.52 1.92
CA LYS A 66 0.40 -15.85 2.36
C LYS A 66 1.45 -16.43 3.29
N CYS A 67 1.04 -17.22 4.27
CA CYS A 67 1.97 -17.80 5.25
C CYS A 67 3.07 -18.70 4.63
N ASN A 68 2.85 -19.23 3.43
CA ASN A 68 3.77 -20.10 2.71
C ASN A 68 4.46 -19.42 1.51
N ASP A 69 4.36 -18.09 1.38
CA ASP A 69 5.02 -17.38 0.29
C ASP A 69 6.55 -17.59 0.35
N SER A 70 7.10 -17.98 -0.81
CA SER A 70 8.53 -18.21 -0.99
C SER A 70 9.31 -16.89 -1.01
N ALA A 71 10.64 -16.96 -1.08
CA ALA A 71 11.47 -15.76 -1.23
C ALA A 71 11.15 -14.99 -2.53
N PHE A 72 10.82 -15.70 -3.60
CA PHE A 72 10.40 -15.09 -4.87
C PHE A 72 9.04 -14.38 -4.74
N ASP A 73 8.09 -15.00 -4.03
CA ASP A 73 6.77 -14.40 -3.79
C ASP A 73 6.89 -13.15 -2.92
N VAL A 74 7.70 -13.18 -1.85
CA VAL A 74 7.96 -12.02 -1.00
C VAL A 74 8.56 -10.87 -1.82
N GLN A 75 9.57 -11.17 -2.66
CA GLN A 75 10.16 -10.17 -3.56
C GLN A 75 9.10 -9.57 -4.49
N LYS A 76 8.30 -10.41 -5.14
CA LYS A 76 7.25 -9.96 -6.06
C LYS A 76 6.20 -9.11 -5.37
N VAL A 77 5.75 -9.50 -4.17
CA VAL A 77 4.76 -8.75 -3.39
C VAL A 77 5.32 -7.39 -2.98
N LEU A 78 6.56 -7.34 -2.47
CA LEU A 78 7.20 -6.07 -2.07
C LEU A 78 7.45 -5.15 -3.26
N GLN A 79 7.85 -5.69 -4.41
CA GLN A 79 7.99 -4.91 -5.65
C GLN A 79 6.64 -4.44 -6.20
N GLY A 80 5.56 -5.21 -6.02
CA GLY A 80 4.21 -4.76 -6.36
C GLY A 80 3.73 -3.60 -5.47
N VAL A 81 4.09 -3.62 -4.18
CA VAL A 81 3.75 -2.56 -3.21
C VAL A 81 4.63 -1.32 -3.38
N TYR A 82 5.90 -1.51 -3.73
CA TYR A 82 6.90 -0.47 -3.97
C TYR A 82 7.51 -0.64 -5.37
N PRO A 83 6.82 -0.21 -6.45
CA PRO A 83 7.25 -0.46 -7.83
C PRO A 83 8.69 -0.03 -8.14
N LYS A 84 9.15 1.06 -7.51
CA LYS A 84 10.51 1.59 -7.67
C LYS A 84 11.62 0.59 -7.28
N LEU A 85 11.33 -0.39 -6.41
CA LEU A 85 12.30 -1.43 -6.03
C LEU A 85 12.71 -2.35 -7.19
N SER A 86 11.87 -2.46 -8.23
CA SER A 86 12.20 -3.29 -9.41
C SER A 86 13.43 -2.77 -10.17
N GLN A 87 13.72 -1.47 -10.08
CA GLN A 87 14.82 -0.80 -10.77
C GLN A 87 16.10 -0.69 -9.91
N ALA A 88 16.06 -1.21 -8.68
CA ALA A 88 17.10 -0.98 -7.67
C ALA A 88 18.12 -2.11 -7.53
N GLY A 89 18.03 -3.14 -8.39
CA GLY A 89 18.92 -4.30 -8.35
C GLY A 89 18.72 -5.22 -7.14
N GLY A 90 17.53 -5.16 -6.52
CA GLY A 90 17.19 -5.91 -5.31
C GLY A 90 17.03 -5.00 -4.08
N PHE A 91 16.82 -5.62 -2.92
CA PHE A 91 16.65 -4.91 -1.66
C PHE A 91 17.08 -5.77 -0.48
N GLU A 92 17.29 -5.11 0.65
CA GLU A 92 17.55 -5.74 1.94
C GLU A 92 16.50 -5.30 2.96
N LEU A 93 16.27 -6.16 3.95
CA LEU A 93 15.38 -5.87 5.06
C LEU A 93 16.19 -5.53 6.31
N LEU A 94 15.75 -4.51 7.03
CA LEU A 94 16.36 -4.07 8.27
C LEU A 94 15.33 -4.03 9.39
N ARG A 95 15.81 -4.15 10.61
CA ARG A 95 15.05 -3.91 11.84
C ARG A 95 15.70 -2.80 12.65
N ILE A 96 14.96 -2.25 13.59
CA ILE A 96 15.52 -1.30 14.56
C ILE A 96 16.51 -2.04 15.45
N GLY A 97 17.70 -1.45 15.61
CA GLY A 97 18.73 -1.91 16.54
C GLY A 97 18.77 -1.09 17.82
N ASP A 98 19.90 -1.19 18.50
CA ASP A 98 20.27 -0.33 19.62
C ASP A 98 21.41 0.61 19.16
N PRO A 99 21.35 1.94 19.38
CA PRO A 99 20.20 2.72 19.88
C PRO A 99 18.98 2.60 18.97
N ARG A 100 17.75 2.86 19.46
CA ARG A 100 16.47 2.76 18.71
C ARG A 100 16.34 3.64 17.45
N THR A 101 17.41 4.31 17.04
CA THR A 101 17.52 5.07 15.79
C THR A 101 18.43 4.39 14.75
N SER A 102 19.16 3.33 15.12
CA SER A 102 19.97 2.53 14.21
C SER A 102 19.11 1.48 13.50
N LEU A 103 19.48 1.18 12.27
CA LEU A 103 18.91 0.09 11.49
C LEU A 103 19.98 -0.98 11.33
N VAL A 104 19.58 -2.22 11.62
CA VAL A 104 20.44 -3.40 11.55
C VAL A 104 19.88 -4.32 10.47
N LEU A 105 20.77 -4.79 9.59
CA LEU A 105 20.44 -5.74 8.54
C LEU A 105 19.87 -7.03 9.16
N ILE A 106 18.75 -7.48 8.60
CA ILE A 106 18.25 -8.84 8.82
C ILE A 106 18.96 -9.71 7.78
N THR A 107 20.00 -10.45 8.17
CA THR A 107 20.74 -11.29 7.22
C THR A 107 19.81 -12.29 6.55
N PRO A 108 19.75 -12.34 5.20
CA PRO A 108 18.92 -13.30 4.51
C PRO A 108 19.47 -14.71 4.73
N PRO A 109 18.59 -15.73 4.93
CA PRO A 109 18.98 -17.11 4.81
C PRO A 109 19.51 -17.43 3.40
N VAL A 110 20.20 -18.56 3.25
CA VAL A 110 20.61 -19.06 1.92
C VAL A 110 19.45 -19.26 0.94
N THR A 111 18.24 -19.46 1.46
CA THR A 111 16.99 -19.58 0.68
C THR A 111 16.30 -18.23 0.41
N GLY A 112 16.87 -17.11 0.88
CA GLY A 112 16.28 -15.78 0.82
C GLY A 112 15.16 -15.54 1.84
N TYR A 113 14.53 -14.36 1.75
CA TYR A 113 13.46 -13.95 2.65
C TYR A 113 12.12 -14.61 2.31
N ASN A 114 11.82 -15.78 2.85
CA ASN A 114 10.46 -16.34 2.83
C ASN A 114 9.63 -15.88 4.05
N VAL A 115 8.31 -16.02 3.99
CA VAL A 115 7.41 -15.54 5.06
C VAL A 115 7.64 -16.24 6.39
N LEU A 116 7.91 -17.55 6.40
CA LEU A 116 8.18 -18.30 7.64
C LEU A 116 9.40 -17.71 8.37
N PHE A 117 10.48 -17.46 7.65
CA PHE A 117 11.66 -16.81 8.22
C PHE A 117 11.35 -15.40 8.74
N LEU A 118 10.66 -14.57 7.95
CA LEU A 118 10.36 -13.19 8.35
C LEU A 118 9.46 -13.11 9.58
N ARG A 119 8.44 -13.98 9.64
CA ARG A 119 7.47 -14.03 10.73
C ARG A 119 8.09 -14.59 12.01
N ASP A 120 8.81 -15.71 11.90
CA ASP A 120 9.16 -16.53 13.08
C ASP A 120 10.61 -16.34 13.53
N SER A 121 11.53 -16.02 12.61
CA SER A 121 12.98 -16.08 12.88
C SER A 121 13.70 -14.74 12.74
N ALA A 122 13.20 -13.79 11.94
CA ALA A 122 13.84 -12.51 11.71
C ALA A 122 13.77 -11.54 12.92
N GLY A 123 12.98 -11.88 13.94
CA GLY A 123 12.76 -11.04 15.12
C GLY A 123 11.99 -9.76 14.81
N LEU A 124 11.11 -9.79 13.80
CA LEU A 124 10.26 -8.66 13.44
C LEU A 124 9.09 -8.51 14.41
N GLY A 125 8.41 -9.60 14.77
CA GLY A 125 7.22 -9.56 15.63
C GLY A 125 6.20 -8.52 15.13
N GLN A 126 5.92 -7.51 15.97
CA GLN A 126 5.05 -6.37 15.64
C GLN A 126 5.82 -5.10 15.24
N ALA A 127 7.15 -5.13 15.26
CA ALA A 127 7.98 -3.97 14.95
C ALA A 127 8.00 -3.69 13.44
N LEU A 128 8.17 -2.42 13.07
CA LEU A 128 8.26 -2.00 11.67
C LEU A 128 9.53 -2.56 11.00
N ALA A 129 9.36 -3.28 9.90
CA ALA A 129 10.46 -3.66 9.02
C ALA A 129 10.84 -2.49 8.09
N TYR A 130 12.13 -2.30 7.84
CA TYR A 130 12.62 -1.33 6.87
C TYR A 130 13.13 -2.03 5.63
N ILE A 131 12.93 -1.42 4.46
CA ILE A 131 13.44 -1.89 3.18
C ILE A 131 14.42 -0.83 2.68
N ARG A 132 15.63 -1.22 2.26
CA ARG A 132 16.52 -0.35 1.50
C ARG A 132 16.90 -1.00 0.17
N PRO A 133 17.09 -0.22 -0.91
CA PRO A 133 17.56 -0.77 -2.18
C PRO A 133 18.97 -1.34 -2.03
N LEU A 134 19.32 -2.31 -2.89
CA LEU A 134 20.62 -2.99 -2.81
C LEU A 134 21.71 -2.32 -3.66
N GLN A 135 21.39 -1.91 -4.89
CA GLN A 135 22.41 -1.46 -5.87
C GLN A 135 22.28 0.00 -6.29
N LYS A 136 21.06 0.56 -6.28
CA LYS A 136 20.80 1.92 -6.75
C LYS A 136 19.78 2.63 -5.86
N ASP A 137 20.07 3.88 -5.52
CA ASP A 137 19.13 4.73 -4.80
C ASP A 137 17.83 4.92 -5.58
N LEU A 138 16.71 4.97 -4.88
CA LEU A 138 15.39 5.16 -5.46
C LEU A 138 15.12 6.65 -5.65
N ASP A 139 14.54 6.97 -6.80
CA ASP A 139 14.12 8.33 -7.10
C ASP A 139 12.93 8.77 -6.21
N LEU A 140 12.98 10.03 -5.77
CA LEU A 140 11.96 10.66 -4.94
C LEU A 140 10.99 11.53 -5.74
N SER A 141 11.18 11.68 -7.05
CA SER A 141 10.14 12.30 -7.90
C SER A 141 8.81 11.57 -7.68
N THR A 142 7.75 12.34 -7.54
CA THR A 142 6.42 11.78 -7.49
C THR A 142 6.01 11.44 -8.91
N SER A 143 5.50 10.23 -9.16
CA SER A 143 4.81 9.94 -10.43
C SER A 143 3.55 10.82 -10.64
N ILE A 144 3.19 11.61 -9.61
CA ILE A 144 2.21 12.71 -9.64
C ILE A 144 2.66 13.86 -10.56
N ASP A 145 3.95 13.95 -10.94
CA ASP A 145 4.40 14.95 -11.93
C ASP A 145 3.69 14.77 -13.29
N GLU A 146 3.17 13.56 -13.58
CA GLU A 146 2.30 13.30 -14.74
C GLU A 146 0.81 13.60 -14.47
N GLU A 147 0.36 13.67 -13.21
CA GLU A 147 -1.03 13.96 -12.82
C GLU A 147 -1.28 15.45 -12.52
N ILE A 148 -0.27 16.22 -12.10
CA ILE A 148 -0.40 17.67 -11.82
C ILE A 148 -0.78 18.46 -13.07
N GLU A 149 -0.39 18.01 -14.27
CA GLU A 149 -0.80 18.66 -15.52
C GLU A 149 -2.27 18.37 -15.91
N GLN A 150 -2.99 17.50 -15.18
CA GLN A 150 -4.38 17.14 -15.52
C GLN A 150 -5.37 17.16 -14.34
N VAL A 151 -5.04 17.76 -13.18
CA VAL A 151 -6.06 18.02 -12.15
C VAL A 151 -6.93 19.20 -12.59
N GLU A 152 -7.89 18.92 -13.48
CA GLU A 152 -9.12 19.73 -13.51
C GLU A 152 -9.69 19.70 -12.08
N ASP A 153 -10.00 20.89 -11.56
CA ASP A 153 -10.50 21.30 -10.22
C ASP A 153 -11.76 20.55 -9.69
N LYS A 154 -11.99 19.30 -10.10
CA LYS A 154 -13.27 18.59 -10.03
C LYS A 154 -13.67 18.13 -8.63
N ASN A 155 -12.81 18.27 -7.61
CA ASN A 155 -13.18 17.89 -6.24
C ASN A 155 -12.51 18.75 -5.15
N VAL A 156 -12.31 20.04 -5.41
CA VAL A 156 -11.87 20.98 -4.37
C VAL A 156 -13.11 21.53 -3.66
N PRO A 157 -13.25 21.36 -2.33
CA PRO A 157 -14.36 21.95 -1.59
C PRO A 157 -14.36 23.47 -1.72
N PHE A 158 -15.54 24.05 -1.95
CA PHE A 158 -15.75 25.49 -1.92
C PHE A 158 -16.26 25.90 -0.54
N VAL A 159 -15.75 27.01 -0.04
CA VAL A 159 -16.15 27.62 1.23
C VAL A 159 -16.75 28.98 0.94
N LYS A 160 -17.93 29.24 1.49
CA LYS A 160 -18.57 30.54 1.37
C LYS A 160 -17.86 31.56 2.26
N CYS A 161 -17.34 32.63 1.69
CA CYS A 161 -16.74 33.74 2.42
C CYS A 161 -17.82 34.50 3.20
N ILE A 162 -17.54 34.83 4.46
CA ILE A 162 -18.49 35.52 5.34
C ILE A 162 -18.54 37.02 5.05
N GLU A 163 -17.45 37.60 4.52
CA GLU A 163 -17.33 39.04 4.26
C GLU A 163 -18.00 39.45 2.95
N CYS A 164 -17.74 38.74 1.85
CA CYS A 164 -18.28 39.06 0.52
C CYS A 164 -19.34 38.07 -0.01
N ASN A 165 -19.64 37.00 0.73
CA ASN A 165 -20.57 35.92 0.33
C ASN A 165 -20.18 35.12 -0.92
N GLU A 166 -18.97 35.28 -1.45
CA GLU A 166 -18.48 34.49 -2.58
C GLU A 166 -18.09 33.06 -2.17
N ASN A 167 -18.35 32.09 -3.04
CA ASN A 167 -17.86 30.72 -2.87
C ASN A 167 -16.44 30.62 -3.41
N VAL A 168 -15.49 30.41 -2.53
CA VAL A 168 -14.06 30.38 -2.86
C VAL A 168 -13.53 28.98 -2.64
N ALA A 169 -12.75 28.47 -3.58
CA ALA A 169 -12.08 27.18 -3.43
C ALA A 169 -11.22 27.20 -2.15
N MET A 170 -11.33 26.15 -1.33
CA MET A 170 -10.64 26.07 -0.03
C MET A 170 -9.13 26.32 -0.15
N THR A 171 -8.52 25.91 -1.27
CA THR A 171 -7.10 26.10 -1.58
C THR A 171 -6.70 27.57 -1.79
N ARG A 172 -7.64 28.42 -2.21
CA ARG A 172 -7.40 29.85 -2.51
C ARG A 172 -7.99 30.81 -1.46
N PHE A 173 -8.70 30.28 -0.46
CA PHE A 173 -9.43 31.09 0.52
C PHE A 173 -8.53 32.06 1.29
N ARG A 174 -7.29 31.67 1.65
CA ARG A 174 -6.35 32.56 2.34
C ARG A 174 -5.93 33.77 1.51
N SER A 175 -5.70 33.59 0.22
CA SER A 175 -5.40 34.70 -0.69
C SER A 175 -6.60 35.63 -0.82
N HIS A 176 -7.79 35.06 -1.00
CA HIS A 176 -9.04 35.81 -1.04
C HIS A 176 -9.28 36.65 0.23
N GLN A 177 -9.01 36.11 1.42
CA GLN A 177 -9.13 36.87 2.67
C GLN A 177 -8.24 38.13 2.66
N CYS A 178 -7.01 38.06 2.14
CA CYS A 178 -6.14 39.23 2.02
C CYS A 178 -6.68 40.28 1.03
N ASP A 179 -7.43 39.87 0.01
CA ASP A 179 -8.01 40.77 -0.99
C ASP A 179 -9.29 41.45 -0.49
N VAL A 180 -10.12 40.75 0.31
CA VAL A 180 -11.38 41.29 0.85
C VAL A 180 -11.18 42.13 2.11
N SER A 181 -10.09 41.90 2.87
CA SER A 181 -9.73 42.70 4.06
C SER A 181 -9.10 44.07 3.74
N ARG A 182 -9.01 44.46 2.47
CA ARG A 182 -8.51 45.77 2.00
C ARG A 182 -9.66 46.66 1.55
#